data_AF-A0A2R6K585-F1
#
_entry.id   AF-A0A2R6K585-F1
#
_cell.length_a   1.000
_cell.length_b   1.000
_cell.length_c   1.000
_cell.angle_alpha   90.00
_cell.angle_beta   90.00
_cell.angle_gamma   90.00
#
_symmetry.space_group_name_H-M   'P 1'
#
loop_
_entity.id
_entity.type
_entity.pdbx_description
1 polymer ?
#
loop_
_entity_poly.entity_id
_entity_poly.type
_entity_poly.pdbx_seq_one_letter_code
_entity_poly.pdbx_strand_id
1 'polypeptide(L)'
;MREFDFEMAVCAGLESDERLVARQLAGGVHGSRVMDCVVVELGPAFDERTQITDATIPPRLVEANIGPGTARRPRAVVGDSEFAREAVEAGVECGYLTSERHGGQRYVRATTRYPDGWFDGLVGIENKPDLGRPGELELQLRKDVSLALFDRVWLATASHVTGAHLNRLPDEVGVWRVDPETGERTVVREPTPLAIDEPG
;
A
#
# COMPACT_ATOMS: atom_id res chain seq x y z
N MET A 1 -17.20 19.48 -9.97
CA MET A 1 -16.14 19.10 -9.01
C MET A 1 -14.93 18.63 -9.79
N ARG A 2 -13.71 18.97 -9.37
CA ARG A 2 -12.50 18.41 -9.99
C ARG A 2 -12.23 17.03 -9.38
N GLU A 3 -11.73 16.10 -10.18
CA GLU A 3 -11.40 14.73 -9.71
C GLU A 3 -10.43 14.74 -8.54
N PHE A 4 -9.44 15.64 -8.57
CA PHE A 4 -8.49 15.83 -7.48
C PHE A 4 -9.16 16.26 -6.15
N ASP A 5 -10.13 17.18 -6.19
CA ASP A 5 -10.79 17.64 -4.96
C ASP A 5 -11.59 16.49 -4.31
N PHE A 6 -12.20 15.65 -5.15
CA PHE A 6 -12.92 14.45 -4.71
C PHE A 6 -11.97 13.40 -4.10
N GLU A 7 -10.84 13.12 -4.75
CA GLU A 7 -9.80 12.22 -4.22
C GLU A 7 -9.30 12.68 -2.85
N MET A 8 -9.08 13.99 -2.66
CA MET A 8 -8.67 14.54 -1.37
C MET A 8 -9.74 14.37 -0.30
N ALA A 9 -11.03 14.55 -0.63
CA ALA A 9 -12.12 14.31 0.31
C ALA A 9 -12.22 12.84 0.72
N VAL A 10 -12.05 11.91 -0.22
CA VAL A 10 -12.00 10.46 0.06
C VAL A 10 -10.84 10.13 0.98
N CYS A 11 -9.63 10.63 0.69
CA CYS A 11 -8.44 10.40 1.51
C CYS A 11 -8.60 10.96 2.92
N ALA A 12 -9.08 12.21 3.05
CA ALA A 12 -9.28 12.85 4.34
C ALA A 12 -10.29 12.07 5.21
N GLY A 13 -11.37 11.56 4.60
CA GLY A 13 -12.32 10.68 5.28
C GLY A 13 -11.66 9.40 5.79
N LEU A 14 -10.87 8.72 4.94
CA LEU A 14 -10.16 7.49 5.33
C LEU A 14 -9.13 7.74 6.44
N GLU A 15 -8.35 8.83 6.35
CA GLU A 15 -7.37 9.22 7.36
C GLU A 15 -8.04 9.58 8.69
N SER A 16 -9.24 10.17 8.67
CA SER A 16 -10.02 10.47 9.88
C SER A 16 -10.53 9.22 10.61
N ASP A 17 -10.64 8.09 9.89
CA ASP A 17 -10.91 6.76 10.46
C ASP A 17 -9.61 6.07 10.95
N GLU A 18 -8.51 6.81 11.08
CA GLU A 18 -7.19 6.31 11.47
C GLU A 18 -6.63 5.24 10.51
N ARG A 19 -7.03 5.27 9.23
CA ARG A 19 -6.51 4.36 8.19
C ARG A 19 -5.16 4.85 7.66
N LEU A 20 -4.26 3.92 7.37
CA LEU A 20 -3.03 4.20 6.65
C LEU A 20 -3.30 4.21 5.14
N VAL A 21 -3.14 5.38 4.51
CA VAL A 21 -3.48 5.60 3.10
C VAL A 21 -2.23 5.90 2.27
N ALA A 22 -2.05 5.16 1.19
CA ALA A 22 -1.16 5.53 0.10
C ALA A 22 -1.99 6.10 -1.06
N ARG A 23 -1.52 7.20 -1.66
CA ARG A 23 -2.18 7.83 -2.82
C ARG A 23 -1.39 7.56 -4.07
N GLN A 24 -2.08 7.40 -5.19
CA GLN A 24 -1.49 7.27 -6.52
C GLN A 24 -0.41 6.17 -6.57
N LEU A 25 -0.76 4.97 -6.09
CA LEU A 25 0.18 3.85 -6.02
C LEU A 25 0.23 3.12 -7.37
N ALA A 26 1.43 3.01 -7.96
CA ALA A 26 1.61 2.24 -9.19
C ALA A 26 1.30 0.75 -8.95
N GLY A 27 0.33 0.21 -9.70
CA GLY A 27 -0.13 -1.18 -9.62
C GLY A 27 0.28 -2.02 -10.83
N GLY A 28 1.32 -1.63 -11.57
CA GLY A 28 1.75 -2.34 -12.77
C GLY A 28 3.26 -2.53 -12.82
N VAL A 29 3.72 -3.73 -13.20
CA VAL A 29 5.13 -4.00 -13.53
C VAL A 29 5.49 -3.40 -14.90
N HIS A 30 4.56 -3.46 -15.85
CA HIS A 30 4.63 -2.81 -17.15
C HIS A 30 3.31 -2.04 -17.41
N GLY A 31 3.41 -0.74 -17.69
CA GLY A 31 2.26 0.12 -17.99
C GLY A 31 2.08 1.28 -17.00
N SER A 32 0.95 1.97 -17.12
CA SER A 32 0.64 3.20 -16.38
C SER A 32 -0.54 3.02 -15.40
N ARG A 33 -0.80 1.79 -14.93
CA ARG A 33 -1.89 1.54 -13.98
C ARG A 33 -1.49 2.11 -12.62
N VAL A 34 -2.25 3.09 -12.17
CA VAL A 34 -2.08 3.77 -10.88
C VAL A 34 -3.40 3.66 -10.14
N MET A 35 -3.35 3.16 -8.90
CA MET A 35 -4.50 3.07 -8.01
C MET A 35 -4.62 4.39 -7.28
N ASP A 36 -5.82 4.99 -7.31
CA ASP A 36 -6.01 6.32 -6.75
C ASP A 36 -5.71 6.34 -5.26
N CYS A 37 -6.27 5.39 -4.51
CA CYS A 37 -5.96 5.22 -3.10
C CYS A 37 -5.80 3.75 -2.74
N VAL A 38 -4.84 3.46 -1.85
CA VAL A 38 -4.65 2.15 -1.25
C VAL A 38 -4.69 2.31 0.25
N VAL A 39 -5.57 1.55 0.90
CA VAL A 39 -5.62 1.46 2.36
C VAL A 39 -4.86 0.22 2.78
N VAL A 40 -3.93 0.39 3.72
CA VAL A 40 -3.28 -0.72 4.40
C VAL A 40 -4.13 -1.09 5.61
N GLU A 41 -4.59 -2.33 5.66
CA GLU A 41 -5.23 -2.88 6.85
C GLU A 41 -4.14 -3.26 7.85
N LEU A 42 -4.21 -2.67 9.04
CA LEU A 42 -3.17 -2.83 10.04
C LEU A 42 -3.23 -4.23 10.62
N GLY A 43 -2.08 -4.91 10.64
CA GLY A 43 -1.94 -6.24 11.21
C GLY A 43 -1.56 -6.19 12.69
N PRO A 44 -1.56 -7.35 13.38
CA PRO A 44 -1.29 -7.42 14.80
C PRO A 44 0.12 -6.93 15.19
N ALA A 45 1.08 -6.96 14.27
CA ALA A 45 2.44 -6.49 14.51
C ALA A 45 2.67 -5.02 14.05
N PHE A 46 1.61 -4.25 13.78
CA PHE A 46 1.74 -2.86 13.36
C PHE A 46 2.50 -1.99 14.38
N ASP A 47 2.20 -2.16 15.67
CA ASP A 47 2.88 -1.42 16.74
C ASP A 47 4.38 -1.76 16.83
N GLU A 48 4.76 -3.02 16.56
CA GLU A 48 6.17 -3.40 16.47
C GLU A 48 6.85 -2.71 15.29
N ARG A 49 6.15 -2.57 14.16
CA ARG A 49 6.66 -1.90 12.97
C ARG A 49 6.86 -0.40 13.20
N THR A 50 5.97 0.27 13.94
CA THR A 50 6.10 1.71 14.23
C THR A 50 7.24 2.02 15.20
N GLN A 51 7.59 1.07 16.08
CA GLN A 51 8.70 1.22 17.04
C GLN A 51 10.09 1.18 16.39
N ILE A 52 10.23 0.71 15.15
CA ILE A 52 11.55 0.59 14.49
C ILE A 52 12.11 1.97 14.17
N THR A 53 11.39 2.73 13.34
CA THR A 53 11.76 4.06 12.86
C THR A 53 10.59 4.65 12.06
N ASP A 54 10.47 5.98 12.09
CA ASP A 54 9.55 6.78 11.27
C ASP A 54 10.15 7.11 9.88
N ALA A 55 11.46 6.90 9.71
CA ALA A 55 12.15 7.08 8.43
C ALA A 55 12.03 5.84 7.52
N THR A 56 12.28 6.04 6.23
CA THR A 56 12.30 4.93 5.26
C THR A 56 13.43 3.96 5.57
N ILE A 57 13.09 2.70 5.84
CA ILE A 57 14.04 1.59 5.84
C ILE A 57 14.26 1.18 4.38
N PRO A 58 15.50 1.16 3.87
CA PRO A 58 15.77 0.70 2.51
C PRO A 58 15.19 -0.71 2.27
N PRO A 59 14.35 -0.94 1.24
CA PRO A 59 13.69 -2.23 1.02
C PRO A 59 14.67 -3.42 0.95
N ARG A 60 15.83 -3.18 0.33
CA ARG A 60 16.93 -4.15 0.25
C ARG A 60 17.40 -4.66 1.62
N LEU A 61 17.29 -3.86 2.68
CA LEU A 61 17.66 -4.27 4.04
C LEU A 61 16.55 -5.07 4.74
N VAL A 62 15.29 -4.86 4.36
CA VAL A 62 14.17 -5.68 4.83
C VAL A 62 14.25 -7.08 4.22
N GLU A 63 14.64 -7.16 2.94
CA GLU A 63 14.83 -8.43 2.21
C GLU A 63 16.14 -9.15 2.58
N ALA A 64 17.14 -8.41 3.09
CA ALA A 64 18.42 -9.00 3.46
C ALA A 64 18.29 -9.83 4.75
N ASN A 65 19.00 -10.96 4.78
CA ASN A 65 19.08 -11.81 5.98
C ASN A 65 20.01 -11.19 7.05
N ILE A 66 19.54 -10.11 7.66
CA ILE A 66 20.19 -9.35 8.75
C ILE A 66 19.27 -9.39 9.96
N GLY A 67 19.53 -10.30 10.89
CA GLY A 67 18.79 -10.36 12.16
C GLY A 67 19.44 -9.53 13.27
N PRO A 68 18.75 -9.40 14.42
CA PRO A 68 19.29 -8.70 15.60
C PRO A 68 20.35 -9.50 16.39
N GLY A 69 20.57 -10.76 16.03
CA GLY A 69 21.55 -11.64 16.69
C GLY A 69 23.00 -11.31 16.29
N THR A 70 23.62 -12.23 15.54
CA THR A 70 25.04 -12.12 15.17
C THR A 70 25.26 -11.07 14.09
N ALA A 71 26.16 -10.11 14.34
CA ALA A 71 26.55 -9.13 13.35
C ALA A 71 27.27 -9.78 12.15
N ARG A 72 26.96 -9.28 10.96
CA ARG A 72 27.42 -9.82 9.68
C ARG A 72 28.15 -8.77 8.87
N ARG A 73 29.06 -9.21 8.00
CA ARG A 73 29.68 -8.29 7.05
C ARG A 73 28.64 -7.82 6.04
N PRO A 74 28.42 -6.50 5.86
CA PRO A 74 27.42 -5.98 4.92
C PRO A 74 27.54 -6.58 3.51
N ARG A 75 28.76 -6.70 2.99
CA ARG A 75 29.04 -7.29 1.68
C ARG A 75 28.51 -8.72 1.49
N ALA A 76 28.36 -9.48 2.58
CA ALA A 76 27.93 -10.87 2.56
C ALA A 76 26.40 -11.04 2.60
N VAL A 77 25.66 -10.00 2.99
CA VAL A 77 24.21 -10.06 3.20
C VAL A 77 23.42 -9.04 2.38
N VAL A 78 24.01 -7.88 2.09
CA VAL A 78 23.42 -6.85 1.22
C VAL A 78 24.07 -6.86 -0.16
N GLY A 79 25.37 -7.15 -0.25
CA GLY A 79 26.16 -7.08 -1.48
C GLY A 79 27.18 -5.92 -1.46
N ASP A 80 27.89 -5.71 -2.56
CA ASP A 80 29.05 -4.80 -2.62
C ASP A 80 28.92 -3.69 -3.69
N SER A 81 27.70 -3.45 -4.18
CA SER A 81 27.42 -2.32 -5.08
C SER A 81 27.38 -0.99 -4.32
N GLU A 82 27.48 0.14 -5.04
CA GLU A 82 27.28 1.47 -4.46
C GLU A 82 25.92 1.58 -3.75
N PHE A 83 24.83 1.16 -4.44
CA PHE A 83 23.50 1.06 -3.84
C PHE A 83 23.43 0.19 -2.57
N ALA A 84 24.27 -0.85 -2.45
CA ALA A 84 24.32 -1.69 -1.25
C ALA A 84 24.95 -0.91 -0.09
N ARG A 85 26.01 -0.14 -0.37
CA ARG A 85 26.68 0.68 0.64
C ARG A 85 25.78 1.82 1.10
N GLU A 86 25.12 2.52 0.18
CA GLU A 86 24.14 3.55 0.48
C GLU A 86 22.99 3.02 1.33
N ALA A 87 22.43 1.87 0.96
CA ALA A 87 21.39 1.22 1.77
C ALA A 87 21.86 0.93 3.19
N VAL A 88 23.08 0.42 3.37
CA VAL A 88 23.66 0.15 4.69
C VAL A 88 23.85 1.44 5.50
N GLU A 89 24.34 2.52 4.89
CA GLU A 89 24.47 3.79 5.60
C GLU A 89 23.10 4.36 5.99
N ALA A 90 22.14 4.40 5.06
CA ALA A 90 20.78 4.82 5.35
C ALA A 90 20.12 3.97 6.44
N GLY A 91 20.37 2.66 6.45
CA GLY A 91 19.91 1.75 7.49
C GLY A 91 20.49 2.04 8.87
N VAL A 92 21.74 2.47 8.94
CA VAL A 92 22.37 2.89 10.21
C VAL A 92 21.85 4.26 10.65
N GLU A 93 21.70 5.19 9.71
CA GLU A 93 21.18 6.54 9.95
C GLU A 93 19.73 6.50 10.45
N CYS A 94 18.87 5.67 9.85
CA CYS A 94 17.48 5.53 10.27
C CYS A 94 17.29 4.66 11.52
N GLY A 95 18.36 4.10 12.09
CA GLY A 95 18.31 3.29 13.32
C GLY A 95 17.87 1.84 13.13
N TYR A 96 17.65 1.37 11.90
CA TYR A 96 17.35 -0.05 11.64
C TYR A 96 18.58 -0.96 11.82
N LEU A 97 19.77 -0.45 11.53
CA LEU A 97 21.04 -1.17 11.69
C LEU A 97 21.91 -0.55 12.77
N THR A 98 22.61 -1.40 13.52
CA THR A 98 23.79 -0.99 14.30
C THR A 98 25.05 -1.44 13.57
N SER A 99 26.13 -0.68 13.71
CA SER A 99 27.42 -0.94 13.08
C SER A 99 28.52 -1.08 14.11
N GLU A 100 29.34 -2.10 13.97
CA GLU A 100 30.51 -2.36 14.80
C GLU A 100 31.74 -2.72 13.96
N ARG A 101 32.93 -2.76 14.58
CA ARG A 101 34.19 -3.12 13.90
C ARG A 101 34.91 -4.25 14.61
N HIS A 102 35.24 -5.30 13.86
CA HIS A 102 36.09 -6.41 14.31
C HIS A 102 37.32 -6.49 13.41
N GLY A 103 38.53 -6.39 13.99
CA GLY A 103 39.78 -6.44 13.21
C GLY A 103 39.84 -5.41 12.07
N GLY A 104 39.31 -4.20 12.30
CA GLY A 104 39.23 -3.12 11.30
C GLY A 104 38.09 -3.25 10.29
N GLN A 105 37.32 -4.32 10.32
CA GLN A 105 36.31 -4.65 9.32
C GLN A 105 34.91 -4.33 9.87
N ARG A 106 34.04 -3.74 9.03
CA ARG A 106 32.68 -3.36 9.43
C ARG A 106 31.75 -4.58 9.47
N TYR A 107 30.98 -4.66 10.54
CA TYR A 107 29.88 -5.61 10.73
C TYR A 107 28.62 -4.83 11.07
N VAL A 108 27.47 -5.33 10.63
CA VAL A 108 26.14 -4.76 10.92
C VAL A 108 25.20 -5.83 11.43
N ARG A 109 24.26 -5.42 12.27
CA ARG A 109 23.11 -6.23 12.70
C ARG A 109 21.88 -5.32 12.73
N ALA A 110 20.70 -5.91 12.54
CA ALA A 110 19.46 -5.16 12.72
C ALA A 110 19.26 -4.85 14.21
N THR A 111 18.54 -3.77 14.52
CA THR A 111 18.18 -3.45 15.92
C THR A 111 17.08 -4.34 16.44
N THR A 112 16.18 -4.77 15.55
CA THR A 112 15.13 -5.73 15.81
C THR A 112 14.88 -6.58 14.56
N ARG A 113 14.08 -7.65 14.69
CA ARG A 113 13.56 -8.35 13.51
C ARG A 113 12.49 -7.46 12.86
N TYR A 114 12.55 -7.29 11.55
CA TYR A 114 11.44 -6.65 10.83
C TYR A 114 10.19 -7.54 10.99
N PRO A 115 9.08 -7.03 11.54
CA PRO A 115 7.93 -7.85 11.88
C PRO A 115 7.26 -8.38 10.61
N ASP A 116 6.95 -9.67 10.62
CA ASP A 116 5.99 -10.26 9.70
C ASP A 116 4.57 -9.90 10.19
N GLY A 117 3.58 -9.83 9.28
CA GLY A 117 2.19 -9.58 9.67
C GLY A 117 1.93 -8.20 10.30
N TRP A 118 2.72 -7.18 9.94
CA TRP A 118 2.45 -5.80 10.36
C TRP A 118 1.26 -5.17 9.60
N PHE A 119 0.85 -5.80 8.49
CA PHE A 119 -0.37 -5.51 7.75
C PHE A 119 -1.12 -6.83 7.49
N ASP A 120 -2.44 -6.73 7.39
CA ASP A 120 -3.36 -7.87 7.16
C ASP A 120 -3.98 -7.88 5.77
N GLY A 121 -3.88 -6.78 5.03
CA GLY A 121 -4.41 -6.67 3.68
C GLY A 121 -4.22 -5.30 3.05
N LEU A 122 -4.44 -5.23 1.74
CA LEU A 122 -4.43 -4.03 0.94
C LEU A 122 -5.79 -3.85 0.25
N VAL A 123 -6.39 -2.68 0.43
CA VAL A 123 -7.67 -2.35 -0.18
C VAL A 123 -7.47 -1.26 -1.21
N GLY A 124 -7.77 -1.57 -2.47
CA GLY A 124 -7.72 -0.63 -3.58
C GLY A 124 -8.99 0.20 -3.66
N ILE A 125 -8.86 1.49 -3.93
CA ILE A 125 -9.99 2.41 -4.09
C ILE A 125 -9.79 3.24 -5.36
N GLU A 126 -10.74 3.13 -6.27
CA GLU A 126 -10.82 3.88 -7.52
C GLU A 126 -11.85 5.00 -7.38
N ASN A 127 -11.47 6.23 -7.75
CA ASN A 127 -12.33 7.40 -7.61
C ASN A 127 -13.02 7.72 -8.94
N LYS A 128 -14.35 7.72 -8.94
CA LYS A 128 -15.16 8.21 -10.06
C LYS A 128 -16.26 9.14 -9.55
N PRO A 129 -15.98 10.46 -9.36
CA PRO A 129 -16.97 11.39 -8.82
C PRO A 129 -18.26 11.44 -9.65
N ASP A 130 -18.13 11.44 -10.97
CA ASP A 130 -19.25 11.47 -11.92
C ASP A 130 -19.31 10.18 -12.76
N LEU A 131 -20.27 9.30 -12.46
CA LEU A 131 -20.51 8.05 -13.20
C LEU A 131 -21.07 8.29 -14.61
N GLY A 132 -21.63 9.47 -14.88
CA GLY A 132 -22.09 9.86 -16.21
C GLY A 132 -20.96 10.29 -17.14
N ARG A 133 -19.80 10.65 -16.58
CA ARG A 133 -18.63 11.06 -17.36
C ARG A 133 -17.99 9.84 -18.04
N PRO A 134 -17.86 9.84 -19.37
CA PRO A 134 -17.24 8.73 -20.11
C PRO A 134 -15.85 8.38 -19.59
N GLY A 135 -15.44 7.12 -19.76
CA GLY A 135 -14.12 6.63 -19.40
C GLY A 135 -14.07 5.11 -19.34
N GLU A 136 -12.89 4.56 -19.07
CA GLU A 136 -12.59 3.13 -19.08
C GLU A 136 -12.87 2.45 -17.72
N LEU A 137 -13.73 3.02 -16.87
CA LEU A 137 -13.92 2.57 -15.49
C LEU A 137 -14.22 1.07 -15.39
N GLU A 138 -15.15 0.58 -16.23
CA GLU A 138 -15.51 -0.84 -16.24
C GLU A 138 -14.30 -1.72 -16.59
N LEU A 139 -13.50 -1.32 -17.58
CA LEU A 139 -12.30 -2.05 -17.99
C LEU A 139 -11.22 -2.01 -16.90
N GLN A 140 -11.04 -0.85 -16.25
CA GLN A 140 -10.10 -0.68 -15.14
C GLN A 140 -10.47 -1.59 -13.98
N LEU A 141 -11.73 -1.54 -13.52
CA LEU A 141 -12.19 -2.37 -12.41
C LEU A 141 -12.15 -3.86 -12.72
N ARG A 142 -12.49 -4.27 -13.95
CA ARG A 142 -12.33 -5.67 -14.38
C ARG A 142 -10.88 -6.10 -14.30
N LYS A 143 -9.96 -5.26 -14.75
CA LYS A 143 -8.52 -5.55 -14.67
C LYS A 143 -8.08 -5.68 -13.21
N ASP A 144 -8.57 -4.84 -12.31
CA ASP A 144 -8.19 -4.88 -10.90
C ASP A 144 -8.70 -6.14 -10.21
N VAL A 145 -9.93 -6.54 -10.51
CA VAL A 145 -10.50 -7.80 -10.05
C VAL A 145 -9.72 -8.99 -10.61
N SER A 146 -9.47 -9.02 -11.92
CA SER A 146 -8.73 -10.13 -12.55
C SER A 146 -7.29 -10.24 -12.04
N LEU A 147 -6.59 -9.13 -11.86
CA LEU A 147 -5.20 -9.18 -11.37
C LEU A 147 -5.11 -9.47 -9.88
N ALA A 148 -6.18 -9.26 -9.11
CA ALA A 148 -6.25 -9.48 -7.68
C ALA A 148 -5.03 -8.92 -6.91
N LEU A 149 -4.54 -7.74 -7.29
CA LEU A 149 -3.41 -7.08 -6.62
C LEU A 149 -3.75 -6.56 -5.21
N PHE A 150 -5.04 -6.43 -4.94
CA PHE A 150 -5.60 -5.96 -3.68
C PHE A 150 -6.59 -7.00 -3.18
N ASP A 151 -6.68 -7.18 -1.87
CA ASP A 151 -7.62 -8.12 -1.25
C ASP A 151 -9.07 -7.74 -1.54
N ARG A 152 -9.34 -6.44 -1.66
CA ARG A 152 -10.66 -5.86 -1.98
C ARG A 152 -10.49 -4.62 -2.84
N VAL A 153 -11.49 -4.33 -3.67
CA VAL A 153 -11.55 -3.13 -4.52
C VAL A 153 -12.86 -2.38 -4.26
N TRP A 154 -12.75 -1.07 -4.04
CA TRP A 154 -13.87 -0.14 -3.92
C TRP A 154 -13.89 0.85 -5.07
N LEU A 155 -15.10 1.20 -5.52
CA LEU A 155 -15.38 2.39 -6.30
C LEU A 155 -15.97 3.47 -5.39
N ALA A 156 -15.33 4.63 -5.30
CA ALA A 156 -15.86 5.80 -4.61
C ALA A 156 -16.47 6.80 -5.62
N THR A 157 -17.70 7.24 -5.38
CA THR A 157 -18.41 8.17 -6.26
C THR A 157 -19.25 9.20 -5.53
N ALA A 158 -19.36 10.42 -6.05
CA ALA A 158 -20.34 11.41 -5.60
C ALA A 158 -21.71 11.24 -6.29
N SER A 159 -21.78 10.41 -7.33
CA SER A 159 -22.99 10.21 -8.11
C SER A 159 -24.03 9.42 -7.33
N HIS A 160 -25.31 9.69 -7.62
CA HIS A 160 -26.38 8.80 -7.22
C HIS A 160 -26.23 7.46 -7.95
N VAL A 161 -26.05 6.38 -7.20
CA VAL A 161 -25.85 5.04 -7.75
C VAL A 161 -27.22 4.41 -8.07
N THR A 162 -27.36 3.87 -9.28
CA THR A 162 -28.59 3.21 -9.74
C THR A 162 -28.29 1.73 -10.01
N GLY A 163 -29.33 0.88 -10.11
CA GLY A 163 -29.14 -0.52 -10.50
C GLY A 163 -28.46 -0.68 -11.86
N ALA A 164 -28.73 0.22 -12.82
CA ALA A 164 -28.07 0.22 -14.13
C ALA A 164 -26.58 0.56 -14.03
N HIS A 165 -26.16 1.37 -13.06
CA HIS A 165 -24.75 1.60 -12.78
C HIS A 165 -24.10 0.33 -12.21
N LEU A 166 -24.72 -0.27 -11.19
CA LEU A 166 -24.19 -1.47 -10.54
C LEU A 166 -24.02 -2.65 -11.51
N ASN A 167 -24.98 -2.87 -12.41
CA ASN A 167 -24.96 -3.96 -13.39
C ASN A 167 -23.81 -3.86 -14.41
N ARG A 168 -23.10 -2.73 -14.50
CA ARG A 168 -21.94 -2.55 -15.39
C ARG A 168 -20.62 -2.78 -14.68
N LEU A 169 -20.61 -2.82 -13.35
CA LEU A 169 -19.42 -3.03 -12.55
C LEU A 169 -19.24 -4.53 -12.27
N PRO A 170 -18.01 -5.03 -12.11
CA PRO A 170 -17.80 -6.38 -11.57
C PRO A 170 -18.53 -6.55 -10.24
N ASP A 171 -19.05 -7.75 -9.95
CA ASP A 171 -19.86 -8.01 -8.75
C ASP A 171 -19.02 -7.96 -7.47
N GLU A 172 -17.72 -8.24 -7.58
CA GLU A 172 -16.74 -8.23 -6.51
C GLU A 172 -16.43 -6.82 -5.99
N VAL A 173 -16.66 -5.79 -6.81
CA VAL A 173 -16.28 -4.41 -6.50
C VAL A 173 -17.30 -3.77 -5.56
N GLY A 174 -16.82 -3.32 -4.40
CA GLY A 174 -17.58 -2.52 -3.46
C GLY A 174 -17.88 -1.12 -4.03
N VAL A 175 -18.96 -0.49 -3.59
CA VAL A 175 -19.33 0.86 -4.02
C VAL A 175 -19.65 1.74 -2.82
N TRP A 176 -18.90 2.84 -2.71
CA TRP A 176 -19.18 3.93 -1.80
C TRP A 176 -19.81 5.11 -2.53
N ARG A 177 -20.89 5.64 -1.96
CA ARG A 177 -21.30 7.02 -2.24
C ARG A 177 -20.61 7.93 -1.23
N VAL A 178 -19.93 8.96 -1.71
CA VAL A 178 -19.15 9.87 -0.88
C VAL A 178 -19.74 11.26 -0.96
N ASP A 179 -19.96 11.89 0.19
CA ASP A 179 -20.19 13.33 0.27
C ASP A 179 -18.83 14.02 0.11
N PRO A 180 -18.61 14.78 -0.97
CA PRO A 180 -17.30 15.34 -1.26
C PRO A 180 -16.95 16.57 -0.39
N GLU A 181 -17.92 17.14 0.33
CA GLU A 181 -17.65 18.26 1.24
C GLU A 181 -17.16 17.75 2.61
N THR A 182 -17.63 16.56 3.02
CA THR A 182 -17.32 15.99 4.35
C THR A 182 -16.39 14.79 4.32
N GLY A 183 -16.27 14.10 3.17
CA GLY A 183 -15.59 12.81 3.06
C GLY A 183 -16.39 11.63 3.64
N GLU A 184 -17.64 11.87 4.08
CA GLU A 184 -18.52 10.83 4.61
C GLU A 184 -18.86 9.81 3.53
N ARG A 185 -18.65 8.53 3.84
CA ARG A 185 -18.88 7.40 2.94
C ARG A 185 -20.13 6.62 3.37
N THR A 186 -21.05 6.41 2.44
CA THR A 186 -22.16 5.46 2.59
C THR A 186 -21.93 4.25 1.72
N VAL A 187 -22.01 3.06 2.30
CA VAL A 187 -21.93 1.79 1.54
C VAL A 187 -23.19 1.59 0.71
N VAL A 188 -23.02 1.44 -0.60
CA VAL A 188 -24.08 1.04 -1.54
C VAL A 188 -24.01 -0.45 -1.83
N ARG A 189 -22.80 -1.00 -1.95
CA ARG A 189 -22.52 -2.43 -2.13
C ARG A 189 -21.21 -2.77 -1.41
N GLU A 190 -21.19 -3.84 -0.63
CA GLU A 190 -19.96 -4.36 -0.03
C GLU A 190 -19.09 -5.07 -1.08
N PRO A 191 -17.76 -4.95 -1.02
CA PRO A 191 -16.85 -5.71 -1.86
C PRO A 191 -16.81 -7.17 -1.42
N THR A 192 -16.46 -8.04 -2.36
CA THR A 192 -16.11 -9.43 -2.06
C THR A 192 -14.59 -9.56 -2.03
N PRO A 193 -13.99 -10.33 -1.10
CA PRO A 193 -12.57 -10.65 -1.14
C PRO A 193 -12.17 -11.29 -2.47
N LEU A 194 -11.05 -10.86 -3.03
CA LEU A 194 -10.50 -11.40 -4.27
C LEU A 194 -9.60 -12.62 -3.97
N ALA A 195 -9.47 -13.52 -4.95
CA ALA A 195 -8.63 -14.71 -4.84
C ALA A 195 -7.15 -14.38 -5.10
N ILE A 196 -6.51 -13.69 -4.16
CA ILE A 196 -5.12 -13.18 -4.30
C ILE A 196 -4.05 -14.27 -4.41
N ASP A 197 -4.36 -15.49 -3.98
CA ASP A 197 -3.47 -16.66 -4.03
C ASP A 197 -3.64 -17.48 -5.32
N GLU A 198 -4.61 -17.10 -6.18
CA GLU A 198 -4.87 -17.76 -7.45
C GLU A 198 -4.38 -16.88 -8.61
N PRO A 199 -3.83 -17.47 -9.69
CA PRO A 199 -3.54 -16.71 -10.90
C PRO A 199 -4.82 -16.10 -11.48
N GLY A 200 -4.73 -14.82 -11.85
CA GLY A 200 -5.75 -14.07 -12.57
C GLY A 200 -6.01 -14.49 -14.01
#